data_AF-E9AGU4-F1
#
_entry.id   AF-E9AGU4-F1
#
_cell.length_a   1.000
_cell.length_b   1.000
_cell.length_c   1.000
_cell.angle_alpha   90.00
_cell.angle_beta   90.00
_cell.angle_gamma   90.00
#
_symmetry.space_group_name_H-M   'P 1'
#
loop_
_entity.id
_entity.type
_entity.pdbx_description
1 polymer ?
#
loop_
_entity_poly.entity_id
_entity_poly.type
_entity_poly.pdbx_seq_one_letter_code
_entity_poly.pdbx_strand_id
1 'polypeptide(L)'
;MPLLRCTAHRLCARTGSCLIDPLASSSRVAPHNLQFTHVLGTRQFSLFGEAINHSKLLVQCTVALERSHKYEGGQNTALRGEKASARGPVEFECQLSNMCRGFPLTLSLCCSTRAGLLLINGARFIPAGATVLEGPECTHSQFIYHGPHMNQSHLAELLVGHRRPNSPLDDIAHIEAVFFSAVRCFGSASSTWFAHTPVHTIKPELADRIAELVRAFGVDDALAEYVECKAHAVERLERDAWVRVSNSVLPNLE
;
A
#
# COMPACT_ATOMS: atom_id res chain seq x y z
N MET A 1 33.63 -23.15 -4.11
CA MET A 1 32.85 -21.94 -3.73
C MET A 1 31.37 -22.28 -3.46
N PRO A 2 30.99 -22.90 -2.31
CA PRO A 2 29.58 -23.20 -2.01
C PRO A 2 29.01 -22.55 -0.72
N LEU A 3 29.75 -21.66 -0.05
CA LEU A 3 29.40 -21.20 1.31
C LEU A 3 28.07 -20.42 1.41
N LEU A 4 27.62 -19.74 0.35
CA LEU A 4 26.37 -18.96 0.37
C LEU A 4 25.09 -19.79 0.23
N ARG A 5 25.14 -21.00 -0.35
CA ARG A 5 23.93 -21.85 -0.51
C ARG A 5 23.53 -22.57 0.78
N CYS A 6 24.49 -22.86 1.67
CA CYS A 6 24.21 -23.56 2.92
C CYS A 6 23.57 -22.68 4.00
N THR A 7 23.79 -21.36 3.99
CA THR A 7 23.22 -20.46 5.00
C THR A 7 21.74 -20.16 4.75
N ALA A 8 21.34 -19.94 3.49
CA ALA A 8 19.94 -19.72 3.12
C ALA A 8 19.05 -20.93 3.45
N HIS A 9 19.50 -22.16 3.14
CA HIS A 9 18.74 -23.37 3.47
C HIS A 9 18.61 -23.61 4.99
N ARG A 10 19.64 -23.28 5.78
CA ARG A 10 19.59 -23.40 7.25
C ARG A 10 18.71 -22.33 7.89
N LEU A 11 18.71 -21.10 7.35
CA LEU A 11 17.81 -20.04 7.78
C LEU A 11 16.36 -20.44 7.52
N CYS A 12 16.01 -20.84 6.29
CA CYS A 12 14.65 -21.28 5.95
C CYS A 12 14.19 -22.52 6.72
N ALA A 13 15.08 -23.47 7.04
CA ALA A 13 14.72 -24.67 7.79
C ALA A 13 14.50 -24.42 9.30
N ARG A 14 15.21 -23.44 9.90
CA ARG A 14 15.04 -23.08 11.32
C ARG A 14 13.96 -22.02 11.55
N THR A 15 13.71 -21.13 10.59
CA THR A 15 12.62 -20.16 10.68
C THR A 15 11.31 -20.67 10.08
N GLY A 16 11.35 -21.67 9.20
CA GLY A 16 10.18 -22.20 8.49
C GLY A 16 9.06 -22.73 9.39
N SER A 17 9.37 -23.22 10.60
CA SER A 17 8.33 -23.62 11.57
C SER A 17 7.81 -22.46 12.44
N CYS A 18 8.48 -21.30 12.42
CA CYS A 18 8.09 -20.08 13.13
C CYS A 18 7.37 -19.06 12.23
N LEU A 19 7.26 -19.35 10.92
CA LEU A 19 6.65 -18.48 9.91
C LEU A 19 5.28 -18.97 9.43
N ILE A 20 4.77 -20.06 10.00
CA ILE A 20 3.44 -20.61 9.72
C ILE A 20 2.57 -20.41 10.97
N ASP A 21 2.21 -19.17 11.26
CA ASP A 21 1.10 -18.87 12.16
C ASP A 21 0.13 -17.95 11.42
N PRO A 22 -1.04 -18.44 10.97
CA PRO A 22 -2.01 -17.61 10.28
C PRO A 22 -2.88 -16.89 11.31
N LEU A 23 -2.31 -16.00 12.13
CA LEU A 23 -3.08 -15.27 13.14
C LEU A 23 -2.66 -13.80 13.25
N ALA A 24 -3.13 -13.02 12.28
CA ALA A 24 -3.35 -11.57 12.41
C ALA A 24 -4.85 -11.26 12.57
N SER A 25 -5.52 -11.91 13.52
CA SER A 25 -6.92 -11.60 13.85
C SER A 25 -7.02 -10.31 14.67
N SER A 26 -6.65 -9.17 14.06
CA SER A 26 -7.27 -7.89 14.43
C SER A 26 -8.78 -8.03 14.22
N SER A 27 -9.55 -7.88 15.30
CA SER A 27 -10.91 -8.39 15.54
C SER A 27 -12.04 -7.73 14.74
N ARG A 28 -11.74 -7.13 13.59
CA ARG A 28 -12.75 -6.59 12.69
C ARG A 28 -13.05 -7.63 11.62
N VAL A 29 -14.34 -7.90 11.42
CA VAL A 29 -14.82 -8.70 10.29
C VAL A 29 -14.56 -7.90 9.02
N ALA A 30 -14.04 -8.56 7.98
CA ALA A 30 -13.82 -7.91 6.70
C ALA A 30 -15.15 -7.41 6.13
N PRO A 31 -15.22 -6.16 5.65
CA PRO A 31 -16.42 -5.65 5.02
C PRO A 31 -16.69 -6.44 3.72
N HIS A 32 -17.96 -6.45 3.29
CA HIS A 32 -18.36 -6.94 1.97
C HIS A 32 -17.95 -8.39 1.65
N ASN A 33 -17.83 -9.26 2.67
CA ASN A 33 -17.39 -10.66 2.54
C ASN A 33 -16.00 -10.82 1.89
N LEU A 34 -15.13 -9.82 2.02
CA LEU A 34 -13.78 -9.89 1.48
C LEU A 34 -12.92 -10.87 2.28
N GLN A 35 -12.16 -11.71 1.58
CA GLN A 35 -11.17 -12.61 2.14
C GLN A 35 -9.82 -11.89 2.26
N PHE A 36 -9.26 -11.87 3.45
CA PHE A 36 -7.94 -11.29 3.72
C PHE A 36 -6.83 -12.32 3.52
N THR A 37 -5.79 -11.93 2.78
CA THR A 37 -4.58 -12.74 2.55
C THR A 37 -3.35 -11.90 2.86
N HIS A 38 -2.44 -12.43 3.68
CA HIS A 38 -1.13 -11.86 3.99
C HIS A 38 -0.14 -13.00 4.19
N VAL A 39 1.06 -12.88 3.63
CA VAL A 39 2.17 -13.82 3.82
C VAL A 39 3.24 -13.13 4.66
N LEU A 40 3.55 -13.69 5.82
CA LEU A 40 4.57 -13.12 6.71
C LEU A 40 5.95 -13.06 6.02
N GLY A 41 6.66 -11.95 6.20
CA GLY A 41 7.87 -11.62 5.46
C GLY A 41 7.61 -10.78 4.21
N THR A 42 6.33 -10.61 3.83
CA THR A 42 5.91 -9.66 2.80
C THR A 42 5.11 -8.55 3.48
N ARG A 43 5.46 -7.30 3.21
CA ARG A 43 4.71 -6.14 3.71
C ARG A 43 3.48 -5.83 2.87
N GLN A 44 2.92 -6.86 2.24
CA GLN A 44 1.83 -6.73 1.28
C GLN A 44 0.68 -7.60 1.75
N PHE A 45 -0.53 -7.07 1.68
CA PHE A 45 -1.72 -7.87 1.89
C PHE A 45 -2.75 -7.56 0.80
N SER A 46 -3.61 -8.53 0.59
CA SER A 46 -4.67 -8.48 -0.40
C SER A 46 -6.03 -8.78 0.24
N LEU A 47 -7.06 -8.09 -0.20
CA LEU A 47 -8.46 -8.44 0.07
C LEU A 47 -9.12 -8.84 -1.25
N PHE A 48 -9.82 -9.96 -1.27
CA PHE A 48 -10.52 -10.40 -2.48
C PHE A 48 -11.93 -10.85 -2.14
N GLY A 49 -12.89 -10.45 -2.96
CA GLY A 49 -14.23 -11.00 -2.88
C GLY A 49 -15.10 -10.65 -4.07
N GLU A 50 -16.31 -11.17 -4.03
CA GLU A 50 -17.34 -10.92 -5.02
C GLU A 50 -18.25 -9.80 -4.54
N ALA A 51 -18.48 -8.81 -5.39
CA ALA A 51 -19.39 -7.70 -5.16
C ALA A 51 -20.68 -7.90 -5.99
N ILE A 52 -21.43 -6.82 -6.21
CA ILE A 52 -22.73 -6.87 -6.90
C ILE A 52 -22.58 -7.47 -8.32
N ASN A 53 -23.53 -8.29 -8.76
CA ASN A 53 -23.61 -8.86 -10.12
C ASN A 53 -22.39 -9.70 -10.55
N HIS A 54 -21.77 -10.46 -9.64
CA HIS A 54 -20.56 -11.24 -9.93
C HIS A 54 -19.34 -10.39 -10.33
N SER A 55 -19.37 -9.10 -10.02
CA SER A 55 -18.18 -8.26 -10.08
C SER A 55 -17.17 -8.73 -9.03
N LYS A 56 -15.90 -8.56 -9.32
CA LYS A 56 -14.83 -8.94 -8.38
C LYS A 56 -14.10 -7.70 -7.92
N LEU A 57 -13.96 -7.59 -6.61
CA LEU A 57 -13.18 -6.55 -5.95
C LEU A 57 -11.89 -7.18 -5.42
N LEU A 58 -10.77 -6.66 -5.90
CA LEU A 58 -9.43 -6.92 -5.36
C LEU A 58 -8.90 -5.63 -4.75
N VAL A 59 -8.41 -5.71 -3.53
CA VAL A 59 -7.75 -4.61 -2.82
C VAL A 59 -6.34 -5.02 -2.51
N GLN A 60 -5.37 -4.16 -2.77
CA GLN A 60 -3.96 -4.43 -2.51
C GLN A 60 -3.33 -3.28 -1.75
N CYS A 61 -2.56 -3.61 -0.72
CA CYS A 61 -1.89 -2.62 0.10
C CYS A 61 -0.45 -3.05 0.34
N THR A 62 0.49 -2.15 0.05
CA THR A 62 1.90 -2.28 0.48
C THR A 62 2.11 -1.40 1.71
N VAL A 63 2.38 -2.02 2.85
CA VAL A 63 2.51 -1.34 4.14
C VAL A 63 3.84 -0.60 4.21
N ALA A 64 3.77 0.72 4.37
CA ALA A 64 4.93 1.55 4.59
C ALA A 64 5.57 1.30 5.97
N LEU A 65 6.88 1.47 6.08
CA LEU A 65 7.56 1.44 7.37
C LEU A 65 7.23 2.73 8.14
N GLU A 66 6.77 2.65 9.39
CA GLU A 66 6.81 3.81 10.28
C GLU A 66 8.26 4.31 10.35
N ARG A 67 8.50 5.55 9.90
CA ARG A 67 9.80 6.20 10.13
C ARG A 67 9.92 6.44 11.63
N SER A 68 10.94 5.84 12.25
CA SER A 68 11.39 6.33 13.54
C SER A 68 11.81 7.80 13.37
N HIS A 69 11.29 8.70 14.20
CA HIS A 69 11.69 10.11 14.23
C HIS A 69 13.21 10.34 14.44
N LYS A 70 13.99 9.29 14.70
CA LYS A 70 15.44 9.36 15.00
C LYS A 70 16.34 9.64 13.78
N TYR A 71 15.85 9.54 12.55
CA TYR A 71 16.64 9.83 11.34
C TYR A 71 16.40 11.24 10.76
N GLU A 72 15.55 12.07 11.38
CA GLU A 72 15.52 13.50 11.09
C GLU A 72 16.69 14.17 11.82
N GLY A 73 17.85 14.16 11.18
CA GLY A 73 18.98 14.98 11.60
C GLY A 73 18.56 16.44 11.66
N GLY A 74 18.76 17.07 12.82
CA GLY A 74 18.91 18.51 12.94
C GLY A 74 17.64 19.36 12.86
N GLN A 75 17.30 19.94 14.01
CA GLN A 75 16.69 21.26 14.17
C GLN A 75 15.16 21.38 13.92
N ASN A 76 14.46 21.71 15.01
CA ASN A 76 13.15 22.36 15.09
C ASN A 76 11.86 21.51 15.14
N THR A 77 11.89 20.31 15.71
CA THR A 77 10.65 19.55 16.02
C THR A 77 9.85 20.09 17.21
N ALA A 78 10.34 21.09 17.94
CA ALA A 78 9.67 21.65 19.13
C ALA A 78 8.49 22.60 18.85
N LEU A 79 8.15 22.89 17.58
CA LEU A 79 7.10 23.85 17.22
C LEU A 79 5.88 23.24 16.49
N ARG A 80 5.84 21.92 16.31
CA ARG A 80 4.67 21.26 15.69
C ARG A 80 3.81 20.62 16.77
N GLY A 81 2.68 21.26 17.05
CA GLY A 81 1.68 20.78 17.98
C GLY A 81 1.36 19.30 17.77
N GLU A 82 1.54 18.53 18.85
CA GLU A 82 0.99 17.20 19.04
C GLU A 82 -0.53 17.26 18.83
N LYS A 83 -1.06 16.93 17.63
CA LYS A 83 -2.49 16.58 17.43
C LYS A 83 -2.93 16.19 16.00
N ALA A 84 -2.05 15.63 15.18
CA ALA A 84 -2.48 14.82 14.04
C ALA A 84 -1.69 13.52 14.11
N SER A 85 -2.39 12.38 14.08
CA SER A 85 -1.81 11.03 14.12
C SER A 85 -0.47 11.00 13.38
N ALA A 86 0.62 10.67 14.08
CA ALA A 86 1.97 10.59 13.51
C ALA A 86 2.10 9.52 12.40
N ARG A 87 1.01 8.82 12.09
CA ARG A 87 0.91 7.81 11.05
C ARG A 87 0.40 8.47 9.77
N GLY A 88 1.21 8.39 8.72
CA GLY A 88 0.85 8.86 7.38
C GLY A 88 -0.36 8.11 6.81
N PRO A 89 -0.81 8.48 5.60
CA PRO A 89 -1.93 7.79 4.97
C PRO A 89 -1.54 6.34 4.71
N VAL A 90 -2.51 5.43 4.76
CA VAL A 90 -2.34 4.11 4.16
C VAL A 90 -2.76 4.19 2.71
N GLU A 91 -1.81 4.03 1.79
CA GLU A 91 -2.07 3.99 0.35
C GLU A 91 -2.37 2.56 -0.09
N PHE A 92 -3.37 2.39 -0.96
CA PHE A 92 -3.79 1.09 -1.46
C PHE A 92 -4.45 1.21 -2.83
N GLU A 93 -4.47 0.12 -3.59
CA GLU A 93 -5.16 0.05 -4.88
C GLU A 93 -6.41 -0.82 -4.76
N CYS A 94 -7.50 -0.39 -5.41
CA CYS A 94 -8.69 -1.21 -5.61
C CYS A 94 -8.83 -1.53 -7.10
N GLN A 95 -9.22 -2.76 -7.43
CA GLN A 95 -9.54 -3.18 -8.77
C GLN A 95 -10.92 -3.80 -8.83
N LEU A 96 -11.76 -3.22 -9.67
CA LEU A 96 -13.12 -3.65 -9.94
C LEU A 96 -13.18 -4.24 -11.35
N SER A 97 -13.40 -5.54 -11.42
CA SER A 97 -13.54 -6.26 -12.69
C SER A 97 -14.94 -6.83 -12.83
N ASN A 98 -15.36 -7.08 -14.08
CA ASN A 98 -16.68 -7.62 -14.40
C ASN A 98 -17.84 -6.74 -13.86
N MET A 99 -17.68 -5.42 -13.88
CA MET A 99 -18.69 -4.46 -13.38
C MET A 99 -20.00 -4.53 -14.17
N CYS A 100 -19.94 -4.82 -15.46
CA CYS A 100 -21.10 -5.10 -16.30
C CYS A 100 -20.75 -6.11 -17.41
N ARG A 101 -21.77 -6.85 -17.85
CA ARG A 101 -21.59 -7.91 -18.86
C ARG A 101 -21.05 -7.30 -20.16
N GLY A 102 -19.95 -7.86 -20.65
CA GLY A 102 -19.33 -7.44 -21.91
C GLY A 102 -18.41 -6.22 -21.82
N PHE A 103 -18.18 -5.67 -20.63
CA PHE A 103 -17.20 -4.60 -20.43
C PHE A 103 -15.79 -5.20 -20.34
N PRO A 104 -14.89 -4.93 -21.32
CA PRO A 104 -13.62 -5.64 -21.43
C PRO A 104 -12.50 -4.99 -20.60
N LEU A 105 -12.85 -4.18 -19.60
CA LEU A 105 -11.90 -3.40 -18.82
C LEU A 105 -12.12 -3.62 -17.32
N THR A 106 -11.02 -3.56 -16.57
CA THR A 106 -11.01 -3.46 -15.11
C THR A 106 -10.82 -1.99 -14.74
N LEU A 107 -11.62 -1.50 -13.81
CA LEU A 107 -11.44 -0.18 -13.21
C LEU A 107 -10.44 -0.32 -12.04
N SER A 108 -9.30 0.33 -12.15
CA SER A 108 -8.28 0.42 -11.09
C SER A 108 -8.34 1.81 -10.45
N LEU A 109 -8.39 1.84 -9.13
CA LEU A 109 -8.50 3.04 -8.31
C LEU A 109 -7.26 3.14 -7.43
N CYS A 110 -6.64 4.32 -7.41
CA CYS A 110 -5.58 4.65 -6.46
C CYS A 110 -6.23 5.33 -5.25
N CYS A 111 -6.17 4.67 -4.10
CA CYS A 111 -6.86 5.08 -2.88
C CYS A 111 -5.87 5.39 -1.75
N SER A 112 -6.31 6.17 -0.78
CA SER A 112 -5.59 6.38 0.47
C SER A 112 -6.54 6.58 1.63
N THR A 113 -6.14 6.20 2.84
CA THR A 113 -6.91 6.47 4.05
C THR A 113 -6.46 7.77 4.70
N ARG A 114 -7.42 8.52 5.24
CA ARG A 114 -7.16 9.67 6.12
C ARG A 114 -8.14 9.64 7.29
N ALA A 115 -7.61 9.33 8.48
CA ALA A 115 -8.40 9.21 9.71
C ALA A 115 -9.62 8.27 9.54
N GLY A 116 -9.40 7.09 8.92
CA GLY A 116 -10.45 6.12 8.62
C GLY A 116 -11.34 6.43 7.42
N LEU A 117 -11.20 7.60 6.78
CA LEU A 117 -11.99 7.96 5.59
C LEU A 117 -11.27 7.59 4.30
N LEU A 118 -12.05 7.25 3.28
CA LEU A 118 -11.57 6.94 1.94
C LEU A 118 -11.30 8.21 1.14
N LEU A 119 -10.10 8.32 0.59
CA LEU A 119 -9.78 9.25 -0.50
C LEU A 119 -9.47 8.46 -1.76
N ILE A 120 -10.18 8.77 -2.85
CA ILE A 120 -9.88 8.24 -4.19
C ILE A 120 -9.06 9.29 -4.93
N ASN A 121 -7.77 9.02 -5.13
CA ASN A 121 -6.81 9.98 -5.68
C ASN A 121 -6.73 9.89 -7.21
N GLY A 122 -7.01 8.71 -7.79
CA GLY A 122 -7.00 8.47 -9.23
C GLY A 122 -7.84 7.28 -9.64
N ALA A 123 -8.21 7.24 -10.91
CA ALA A 123 -8.92 6.13 -11.53
C ALA A 123 -8.41 5.90 -12.96
N ARG A 124 -8.21 4.64 -13.32
CA ARG A 124 -7.78 4.21 -14.66
C ARG A 124 -8.50 2.95 -15.10
N PHE A 125 -8.62 2.76 -16.40
CA PHE A 125 -9.04 1.49 -16.97
C PHE A 125 -7.82 0.69 -17.42
N ILE A 126 -7.83 -0.62 -17.13
CA ILE A 126 -6.83 -1.58 -17.61
C ILE A 126 -7.54 -2.71 -18.37
N PRO A 127 -6.88 -3.36 -19.34
CA PRO A 127 -7.46 -4.50 -20.04
C PRO A 127 -7.91 -5.61 -19.07
N ALA A 128 -9.08 -6.21 -19.31
CA ALA A 128 -9.54 -7.34 -18.52
C ALA A 128 -8.53 -8.50 -18.57
N GLY A 129 -8.34 -9.19 -17.45
CA GLY A 129 -7.38 -10.28 -17.34
C GLY A 129 -5.93 -9.84 -17.15
N ALA A 130 -5.65 -8.53 -17.01
CA ALA A 130 -4.37 -8.08 -16.48
C ALA A 130 -4.17 -8.69 -15.09
N THR A 131 -3.31 -9.71 -15.01
CA THR A 131 -3.02 -10.42 -13.77
C THR A 131 -2.35 -9.47 -12.81
N VAL A 132 -3.01 -9.22 -11.70
CA VAL A 132 -2.34 -8.69 -10.53
C VAL A 132 -1.52 -9.81 -9.94
N LEU A 133 -0.23 -9.83 -10.29
CA LEU A 133 0.72 -10.72 -9.67
C LEU A 133 1.03 -10.17 -8.27
N GLU A 134 0.89 -11.03 -7.25
CA GLU A 134 1.53 -10.75 -5.97
C GLU A 134 3.03 -10.58 -6.19
N GLY A 135 3.61 -9.52 -5.64
CA GLY A 135 5.00 -9.18 -5.88
C GLY A 135 5.27 -7.67 -5.82
N PRO A 136 6.53 -7.26 -6.08
CA PRO A 136 6.86 -5.86 -6.21
C PRO A 136 5.99 -5.23 -7.31
N GLU A 137 5.59 -3.97 -7.13
CA GLU A 137 4.78 -3.24 -8.10
C GLU A 137 5.35 -3.45 -9.50
N CYS A 138 4.56 -4.11 -10.35
CA CYS A 138 5.02 -4.53 -11.65
C CYS A 138 5.34 -3.29 -12.49
N THR A 139 6.62 -3.10 -12.81
CA THR A 139 7.13 -2.01 -13.65
C THR A 139 6.46 -1.97 -15.02
N HIS A 140 5.84 -3.08 -15.45
CA HIS A 140 5.04 -3.15 -16.67
C HIS A 140 3.91 -2.10 -16.73
N SER A 141 3.40 -1.66 -15.59
CA SER A 141 2.34 -0.64 -15.54
C SER A 141 2.87 0.81 -15.49
N GLN A 142 4.19 1.02 -15.53
CA GLN A 142 4.78 2.37 -15.47
C GLN A 142 4.48 3.22 -16.71
N PHE A 143 4.30 2.57 -17.86
CA PHE A 143 4.15 3.26 -19.14
C PHE A 143 2.70 3.34 -19.63
N ILE A 144 1.73 2.97 -18.79
CA ILE A 144 0.31 3.10 -19.13
C ILE A 144 -0.25 4.42 -18.62
N TYR A 145 -1.31 4.90 -19.26
CA TYR A 145 -2.02 6.07 -18.75
C TYR A 145 -2.70 5.76 -17.42
N HIS A 146 -2.36 6.51 -16.39
CA HIS A 146 -2.84 6.30 -15.02
C HIS A 146 -4.09 7.10 -14.63
N GLY A 147 -4.66 7.86 -15.58
CA GLY A 147 -5.79 8.73 -15.31
C GLY A 147 -5.41 10.11 -14.77
N PRO A 148 -6.41 11.00 -14.65
CA PRO A 148 -6.26 12.31 -14.03
C PRO A 148 -6.27 12.24 -12.50
N HIS A 149 -5.91 13.34 -11.86
CA HIS A 149 -6.21 13.52 -10.44
C HIS A 149 -7.72 13.58 -10.22
N MET A 150 -8.21 12.79 -9.25
CA MET A 150 -9.62 12.85 -8.83
C MET A 150 -9.89 13.93 -7.80
N ASN A 151 -8.87 14.32 -7.04
CA ASN A 151 -8.94 15.34 -6.02
C ASN A 151 -7.59 16.06 -5.90
N GLN A 152 -7.51 17.08 -5.03
CA GLN A 152 -6.29 17.85 -4.77
C GLN A 152 -5.73 17.60 -3.36
N SER A 153 -5.94 16.41 -2.79
CA SER A 153 -5.47 16.04 -1.46
C SER A 153 -3.96 16.23 -1.31
N HIS A 154 -3.18 15.88 -2.33
CA HIS A 154 -1.73 16.05 -2.37
C HIS A 154 -1.31 17.53 -2.24
N LEU A 155 -2.07 18.49 -2.78
CA LEU A 155 -1.79 19.92 -2.60
C LEU A 155 -2.19 20.39 -1.21
N ALA A 156 -3.32 19.91 -0.69
CA ALA A 156 -3.74 20.21 0.68
C ALA A 156 -2.72 19.70 1.71
N GLU A 157 -2.13 18.52 1.48
CA GLU A 157 -1.05 17.97 2.30
C GLU A 157 0.18 18.88 2.34
N LEU A 158 0.56 19.48 1.21
CA LEU A 158 1.67 20.44 1.16
C LEU A 158 1.38 21.70 1.99
N LEU A 159 0.15 22.21 1.95
CA LEU A 159 -0.26 23.39 2.74
C LEU A 159 -0.21 23.14 4.25
N VAL A 160 -0.59 21.93 4.68
CA VAL A 160 -0.51 21.50 6.09
C VAL A 160 0.92 21.07 6.45
N GLY A 161 1.87 21.13 5.50
CA GLY A 161 3.27 20.74 5.67
C GLY A 161 3.45 19.26 5.99
N HIS A 162 2.54 18.40 5.51
CA HIS A 162 2.76 16.97 5.52
C HIS A 162 3.86 16.63 4.50
N ARG A 163 4.91 15.94 4.94
CA ARG A 163 5.98 15.47 4.07
C ARG A 163 5.78 13.98 3.83
N ARG A 164 5.73 13.58 2.56
CA ARG A 164 5.75 12.15 2.20
C ARG A 164 7.08 11.52 2.65
N PRO A 165 7.07 10.23 3.02
CA PRO A 165 8.29 9.54 3.41
C PRO A 165 9.28 9.44 2.23
N ASN A 166 8.80 9.35 1.01
CA ASN A 166 9.61 9.38 -0.20
C ASN A 166 9.63 10.81 -0.78
N SER A 167 10.82 11.40 -0.88
CA SER A 167 10.99 12.70 -1.54
C SER A 167 11.52 12.49 -2.96
N PRO A 168 11.00 13.21 -3.97
CA PRO A 168 11.63 13.22 -5.29
C PRO A 168 13.04 13.82 -5.26
N LEU A 169 13.39 14.59 -4.24
CA LEU A 169 14.70 15.23 -4.07
C LEU A 169 15.69 14.41 -3.21
N ASP A 170 15.28 13.25 -2.70
CA ASP A 170 16.15 12.38 -1.89
C ASP A 170 16.93 11.42 -2.79
N ASP A 171 17.98 11.95 -3.43
CA ASP A 171 18.81 11.22 -4.41
C ASP A 171 19.40 9.92 -3.84
N ILE A 172 19.68 9.87 -2.54
CA ILE A 172 20.30 8.70 -1.90
C ILE A 172 19.36 7.49 -1.96
N ALA A 173 18.08 7.69 -1.68
CA ALA A 173 17.08 6.62 -1.78
C ALA A 173 16.87 6.13 -3.23
N HIS A 174 17.11 7.00 -4.22
CA HIS A 174 17.04 6.61 -5.64
C HIS A 174 18.30 5.88 -6.11
N ILE A 175 19.46 6.14 -5.51
CA ILE A 175 20.77 5.59 -5.92
C ILE A 175 21.11 4.25 -5.23
N GLU A 176 20.77 4.05 -3.95
CA GLU A 176 21.32 2.98 -3.10
C GLU A 176 20.64 1.59 -3.21
N ALA A 177 20.30 1.11 -4.41
CA ALA A 177 19.61 -0.19 -4.62
C ALA A 177 18.24 -0.34 -3.93
N VAL A 178 17.71 0.75 -3.34
CA VAL A 178 16.34 0.87 -2.83
C VAL A 178 15.35 1.16 -3.97
N PHE A 179 15.83 1.21 -5.21
CA PHE A 179 15.06 1.49 -6.43
C PHE A 179 13.76 0.68 -6.53
N PHE A 180 13.74 -0.60 -6.13
CA PHE A 180 12.53 -1.45 -6.19
C PHE A 180 11.58 -1.28 -4.99
N SER A 181 11.88 -0.38 -4.06
CA SER A 181 11.04 -0.11 -2.90
C SER A 181 10.01 0.96 -3.23
N ALA A 182 8.76 0.56 -3.49
CA ALA A 182 7.63 1.49 -3.66
C ALA A 182 7.41 2.40 -2.43
N VAL A 183 7.84 1.97 -1.24
CA VAL A 183 7.70 2.76 -0.01
C VAL A 183 8.75 3.88 0.09
N ARG A 184 9.95 3.67 -0.46
CA ARG A 184 11.10 4.57 -0.27
C ARG A 184 11.46 5.36 -1.52
N CYS A 185 11.33 4.75 -2.69
CA CYS A 185 11.63 5.38 -3.97
C CYS A 185 10.35 5.99 -4.54
N PHE A 186 10.31 7.33 -4.60
CA PHE A 186 9.16 8.07 -5.13
C PHE A 186 8.88 7.73 -6.60
N GLY A 187 9.90 7.48 -7.42
CA GLY A 187 9.71 7.14 -8.84
C GLY A 187 9.19 5.73 -9.11
N SER A 188 9.20 4.85 -8.11
CA SER A 188 8.88 3.43 -8.28
C SER A 188 7.51 3.04 -7.75
N ALA A 189 6.74 4.00 -7.23
CA ALA A 189 5.46 3.76 -6.57
C ALA A 189 4.27 4.20 -7.44
N SER A 190 3.34 3.29 -7.70
CA SER A 190 2.11 3.55 -8.45
C SER A 190 1.20 4.54 -7.73
N SER A 191 1.21 4.56 -6.40
CA SER A 191 0.48 5.52 -5.56
C SER A 191 0.92 6.97 -5.75
N THR A 192 2.17 7.15 -6.20
CA THR A 192 2.73 8.45 -6.58
C THR A 192 2.71 8.69 -8.09
N TRP A 193 2.03 7.80 -8.84
CA TRP A 193 2.03 7.79 -10.30
C TRP A 193 3.45 7.72 -10.88
N PHE A 194 4.35 6.99 -10.23
CA PHE A 194 5.75 6.89 -10.64
C PHE A 194 6.41 8.27 -10.80
N ALA A 195 6.21 9.14 -9.82
CA ALA A 195 6.63 10.53 -9.81
C ALA A 195 6.03 11.45 -10.89
N HIS A 196 5.01 11.01 -11.61
CA HIS A 196 4.30 11.83 -12.58
C HIS A 196 3.13 12.59 -11.94
N THR A 197 2.98 13.88 -12.23
CA THR A 197 1.80 14.67 -11.86
C THR A 197 0.93 14.87 -13.09
N PRO A 198 -0.23 14.20 -13.20
CA PRO A 198 -1.18 14.41 -14.29
C PRO A 198 -1.54 15.88 -14.49
N VAL A 199 -1.60 16.31 -15.76
CA VAL A 199 -1.99 17.68 -16.14
C VAL A 199 -3.42 18.01 -15.69
N HIS A 200 -4.32 17.01 -15.73
CA HIS A 200 -5.73 17.21 -15.46
C HIS A 200 -6.08 16.77 -14.04
N THR A 201 -6.81 17.64 -13.36
CA THR A 201 -7.68 17.26 -12.24
C THR A 201 -9.12 17.31 -12.74
N ILE A 202 -9.90 16.26 -12.51
CA ILE A 202 -11.30 16.26 -12.95
C ILE A 202 -12.14 17.25 -12.16
N LYS A 203 -13.31 17.60 -12.70
CA LYS A 203 -14.28 18.41 -11.97
C LYS A 203 -14.80 17.65 -10.74
N PRO A 204 -15.02 18.32 -9.59
CA PRO A 204 -15.51 17.68 -8.37
C PRO A 204 -16.79 16.87 -8.58
N GLU A 205 -17.71 17.36 -9.39
CA GLU A 205 -18.99 16.66 -9.63
C GLU A 205 -18.78 15.30 -10.31
N LEU A 206 -17.76 15.17 -11.18
CA LEU A 206 -17.41 13.89 -11.80
C LEU A 206 -16.73 12.97 -10.79
N ALA A 207 -15.86 13.52 -9.92
CA ALA A 207 -15.24 12.75 -8.85
C ALA A 207 -16.29 12.16 -7.90
N ASP A 208 -17.30 12.95 -7.52
CA ASP A 208 -18.41 12.51 -6.68
C ASP A 208 -19.22 11.38 -7.33
N ARG A 209 -19.51 11.49 -8.64
CA ARG A 209 -20.20 10.41 -9.39
C ARG A 209 -19.39 9.13 -9.46
N ILE A 210 -18.08 9.21 -9.64
CA ILE A 210 -17.21 8.03 -9.62
C ILE A 210 -17.18 7.44 -8.21
N ALA A 211 -17.09 8.26 -7.17
CA ALA A 211 -17.15 7.81 -5.77
C ALA A 211 -18.48 7.11 -5.44
N GLU A 212 -19.61 7.67 -5.87
CA GLU A 212 -20.94 7.05 -5.75
C GLU A 212 -21.00 5.68 -6.46
N LEU A 213 -20.46 5.60 -7.68
CA LEU A 213 -20.43 4.36 -8.45
C LEU A 213 -19.64 3.27 -7.73
N VAL A 214 -18.40 3.56 -7.30
CA VAL A 214 -17.52 2.54 -6.70
C VAL A 214 -17.96 2.16 -5.28
N ARG A 215 -18.63 3.07 -4.57
CA ARG A 215 -19.29 2.77 -3.29
C ARG A 215 -20.31 1.65 -3.44
N ALA A 216 -21.06 1.62 -4.55
CA ALA A 216 -22.01 0.53 -4.81
C ALA A 216 -21.31 -0.84 -4.93
N PHE A 217 -20.01 -0.88 -5.26
CA PHE A 217 -19.21 -2.11 -5.33
C PHE A 217 -18.41 -2.40 -4.06
N GLY A 218 -18.67 -1.68 -2.96
CA GLY A 218 -18.01 -1.89 -1.67
C GLY A 218 -16.69 -1.14 -1.49
N VAL A 219 -16.38 -0.18 -2.37
CA VAL A 219 -15.23 0.73 -2.18
C VAL A 219 -15.72 1.96 -1.43
N ASP A 220 -15.73 1.87 -0.09
CA ASP A 220 -16.31 2.87 0.82
C ASP A 220 -15.40 3.16 2.03
N ASP A 221 -15.86 4.01 2.95
CA ASP A 221 -15.13 4.36 4.17
C ASP A 221 -14.95 3.16 5.11
N ALA A 222 -15.89 2.19 5.11
CA ALA A 222 -15.76 0.98 5.91
C ALA A 222 -14.61 0.10 5.42
N LEU A 223 -14.41 0.01 4.10
CA LEU A 223 -13.24 -0.62 3.50
C LEU A 223 -11.95 0.13 3.88
N ALA A 224 -11.93 1.46 3.75
CA ALA A 224 -10.76 2.27 4.09
C ALA A 224 -10.36 2.09 5.56
N GLU A 225 -11.31 2.17 6.49
CA GLU A 225 -11.07 1.96 7.91
C GLU A 225 -10.53 0.55 8.21
N TYR A 226 -11.03 -0.47 7.50
CA TYR A 226 -10.55 -1.85 7.61
C TYR A 226 -9.10 -1.99 7.12
N VAL A 227 -8.80 -1.44 5.95
CA VAL A 227 -7.46 -1.44 5.35
C VAL A 227 -6.46 -0.74 6.27
N GLU A 228 -6.82 0.41 6.85
CA GLU A 228 -5.98 1.14 7.82
C GLU A 228 -5.66 0.27 9.05
N CYS A 229 -6.67 -0.36 9.64
CA CYS A 229 -6.50 -1.25 10.78
C CYS A 229 -5.61 -2.47 10.45
N LYS A 230 -5.79 -3.08 9.27
CA LYS A 230 -4.99 -4.23 8.84
C LYS A 230 -3.56 -3.84 8.48
N ALA A 231 -3.34 -2.69 7.87
CA ALA A 231 -1.99 -2.19 7.60
C ALA A 231 -1.18 -2.05 8.89
N HIS A 232 -1.78 -1.48 9.95
CA HIS A 232 -1.12 -1.41 11.26
C HIS A 232 -0.88 -2.77 11.92
N ALA A 233 -1.82 -3.71 11.76
CA ALA A 233 -1.66 -5.07 12.29
C ALA A 233 -0.52 -5.81 11.57
N VAL A 234 -0.48 -5.75 10.23
CA VAL A 234 0.57 -6.33 9.39
C VAL A 234 1.91 -5.70 9.72
N GLU A 235 1.99 -4.37 9.85
CA GLU A 235 3.24 -3.69 10.23
C GLU A 235 3.81 -4.21 11.55
N ARG A 236 2.95 -4.34 12.57
CA ARG A 236 3.34 -4.86 13.89
C ARG A 236 3.82 -6.30 13.78
N LEU A 237 3.09 -7.16 13.07
CA LEU A 237 3.48 -8.56 12.88
C LEU A 237 4.82 -8.71 12.16
N GLU A 238 5.04 -7.97 11.08
CA GLU A 238 6.28 -7.96 10.31
C GLU A 238 7.44 -7.48 11.18
N ARG A 239 7.23 -6.43 11.98
CA ARG A 239 8.22 -5.90 12.92
C ARG A 239 8.56 -6.94 14.00
N ASP A 240 7.57 -7.55 14.62
CA ASP A 240 7.76 -8.55 15.67
C ASP A 240 8.47 -9.79 15.13
N ALA A 241 8.08 -10.26 13.94
CA ALA A 241 8.76 -11.36 13.24
C ALA A 241 10.22 -11.01 12.92
N TRP A 242 10.49 -9.80 12.43
CA TRP A 242 11.84 -9.33 12.16
C TRP A 242 12.70 -9.27 13.43
N VAL A 243 12.15 -8.78 14.54
CA VAL A 243 12.84 -8.76 15.85
C VAL A 243 13.15 -10.19 16.31
N ARG A 244 12.19 -11.12 16.21
CA ARG A 244 12.41 -12.54 16.57
C ARG A 244 13.52 -13.17 15.72
N VAL A 245 13.50 -12.95 14.41
CA VAL A 245 14.54 -13.46 13.50
C VAL A 245 15.89 -12.83 13.83
N SER A 246 15.95 -11.51 14.02
CA SER A 246 17.20 -10.80 14.36
C SER A 246 17.79 -11.30 15.68
N ASN A 247 16.97 -11.44 16.72
CA ASN A 247 17.37 -11.98 18.02
C ASN A 247 17.76 -13.46 17.97
N SER A 248 17.34 -14.22 16.95
CA SER A 248 17.78 -15.61 16.77
C SER A 248 19.14 -15.72 16.10
N VAL A 249 19.53 -14.68 15.33
CA VAL A 249 20.79 -14.62 14.59
C VAL A 249 21.91 -13.96 15.42
N LEU A 250 21.59 -12.89 16.16
CA LEU A 250 22.54 -12.16 17.00
C LEU A 250 23.29 -13.00 18.07
N PRO A 251 22.66 -13.97 18.79
CA PRO A 251 23.38 -14.80 19.77
C PRO A 251 24.33 -15.83 19.12
N ASN A 252 24.46 -15.86 17.79
CA ASN A 252 25.43 -16.70 17.07
C ASN A 252 26.55 -15.88 16.39
N LEU A 253 26.74 -14.61 16.78
CA LEU A 253 27.73 -13.69 16.21
C LEU A 253 28.90 -13.35 17.18
N GLU A 254 29.03 -14.07 18.29
CA GLU A 254 30.24 -14.10 19.15
C GLU A 254 31.12 -15.33 18.86
#